data_AF-A0A8G1RQI3-F1
#
_entry.id   AF-A0A8G1RQI3-F1
#
_cell.length_a   1.000
_cell.length_b   1.000
_cell.length_c   1.000
_cell.angle_alpha   90.00
_cell.angle_beta   90.00
_cell.angle_gamma   90.00
#
_symmetry.space_group_name_H-M   'P 1'
#
loop_
_entity.id
_entity.type
_entity.pdbx_description
1 polymer ?
#
loop_
_entity_poly.entity_id
_entity_poly.type
_entity_poly.pdbx_seq_one_letter_code
_entity_poly.pdbx_strand_id
1 'polypeptide(L)'
;MTAIDTDVSAVQCMFNGNLFGPMRMVHHLHDLIIPAKGTIVNIGSIDGIVPHLNGATLHNATEAGLHHWFNTLHVEMAPSTIQVISGEVDTNVLKRKNDAHRQLPEGKS
;
A
#
# COMPACT_ATOMS: atom_id res chain seq x y z
N MET A 1 -5.82 15.20 7.68
CA MET A 1 -7.13 14.53 7.52
C MET A 1 -7.21 13.36 8.49
N THR A 2 -8.21 13.35 9.37
CA THR A 2 -8.45 12.24 10.32
C THR A 2 -9.14 11.09 9.60
N ALA A 3 -9.21 9.90 10.22
CA ALA A 3 -9.97 8.79 9.65
C ALA A 3 -11.46 9.14 9.45
N ILE A 4 -12.04 9.92 10.36
CA ILE A 4 -13.46 10.30 10.33
C ILE A 4 -13.80 11.38 9.30
N ASP A 5 -12.84 12.25 8.96
CA ASP A 5 -13.04 13.35 8.00
C ASP A 5 -12.51 13.00 6.60
N THR A 6 -12.48 11.71 6.28
CA THR A 6 -11.85 11.17 5.07
C THR A 6 -12.68 11.45 3.81
N ASP A 7 -12.03 11.96 2.75
CA ASP A 7 -12.59 11.96 1.40
C ASP A 7 -12.48 10.57 0.75
N VAL A 8 -13.62 9.89 0.63
CA VAL A 8 -13.74 8.54 0.05
C VAL A 8 -13.24 8.48 -1.40
N SER A 9 -13.42 9.54 -2.18
CA SER A 9 -12.94 9.56 -3.57
C SER A 9 -11.41 9.56 -3.65
N ALA A 10 -10.74 10.29 -2.75
CA ALA A 10 -9.28 10.23 -2.62
C ALA A 10 -8.81 8.83 -2.18
N VAL A 11 -9.55 8.16 -1.29
CA VAL A 11 -9.27 6.78 -0.88
C VAL A 11 -9.35 5.82 -2.05
N GLN A 12 -10.45 5.88 -2.82
CA GLN A 12 -10.64 5.02 -3.99
C GLN A 12 -9.51 5.18 -5.01
N CYS A 13 -9.03 6.41 -5.21
CA CYS A 13 -7.86 6.67 -6.05
C CYS A 13 -6.60 5.95 -5.54
N MET A 14 -6.32 6.03 -4.24
CA MET A 14 -5.18 5.31 -3.63
C MET A 14 -5.33 3.79 -3.71
N PHE A 15 -6.52 3.24 -3.46
CA PHE A 15 -6.79 1.80 -3.60
C PHE A 15 -6.61 1.31 -5.04
N ASN A 16 -7.06 2.11 -6.02
CA ASN A 16 -6.89 1.79 -7.43
C ASN A 16 -5.43 1.66 -7.85
N GLY A 17 -4.55 2.50 -7.32
CA GLY A 17 -3.12 2.43 -7.57
C GLY A 17 -2.43 1.34 -6.74
N ASN A 18 -2.51 1.45 -5.41
CA ASN A 18 -1.64 0.71 -4.49
C ASN A 18 -2.10 -0.74 -4.27
N LEU A 19 -3.40 -1.04 -4.38
CA LEU A 19 -3.92 -2.38 -4.15
C LEU A 19 -4.35 -3.05 -5.46
N PHE A 20 -5.26 -2.42 -6.19
CA PHE A 20 -5.80 -3.02 -7.41
C PHE A 20 -4.81 -2.99 -8.57
N GLY A 21 -3.84 -2.08 -8.57
CA GLY A 21 -2.75 -2.05 -9.56
C GLY A 21 -1.93 -3.35 -9.54
N PRO A 22 -1.29 -3.70 -8.41
CA PRO A 22 -0.59 -4.97 -8.25
C PRO A 22 -1.45 -6.19 -8.57
N MET A 23 -2.71 -6.24 -8.11
CA MET A 23 -3.64 -7.33 -8.41
C MET A 23 -3.83 -7.53 -9.92
N ARG A 24 -4.08 -6.44 -10.66
CA ARG A 24 -4.24 -6.51 -12.12
C ARG A 24 -2.94 -6.94 -12.80
N MET A 25 -1.80 -6.43 -12.34
CA MET A 25 -0.49 -6.77 -12.91
C MET A 25 -0.19 -8.27 -12.76
N VAL A 26 -0.39 -8.84 -11.56
CA VAL A 26 -0.21 -10.27 -11.32
C VAL A 26 -1.20 -11.09 -12.15
N HIS A 27 -2.47 -10.70 -12.19
CA HIS A 27 -3.50 -11.40 -12.97
C HIS A 27 -3.14 -11.51 -14.46
N HIS A 28 -2.51 -10.51 -15.07
CA HIS A 28 -2.16 -10.57 -16.50
C HIS A 28 -0.78 -11.20 -16.76
N LEU A 29 0.14 -11.16 -15.79
CA LEU A 29 1.53 -11.58 -16.00
C LEU A 29 1.85 -12.96 -15.41
N HIS A 30 0.98 -13.55 -14.58
CA HIS A 30 1.27 -14.84 -13.93
C HIS A 30 1.60 -15.96 -14.93
N ASP A 31 0.90 -16.02 -16.07
CA ASP A 31 1.15 -16.99 -17.14
C ASP A 31 2.55 -16.89 -17.76
N LEU A 32 3.18 -15.73 -17.69
CA LEU A 32 4.56 -15.51 -18.17
C LEU A 32 5.59 -15.72 -17.06
N ILE A 33 5.23 -15.36 -15.83
CA ILE A 33 6.11 -15.43 -14.65
C ILE A 33 6.37 -16.88 -14.24
N ILE A 34 5.32 -17.73 -14.25
CA ILE A 34 5.43 -19.12 -13.80
C ILE A 34 6.39 -19.94 -14.68
N PRO A 35 6.27 -19.96 -16.02
CA PRO A 35 7.20 -20.69 -16.88
C PRO A 35 8.63 -20.14 -16.82
N ALA A 36 8.77 -18.82 -16.67
CA ALA A 36 10.06 -18.16 -16.54
C ALA A 36 10.73 -18.38 -15.17
N LYS A 37 10.04 -19.00 -14.20
CA LYS A 37 10.47 -19.08 -12.79
C LYS A 37 10.81 -17.70 -12.23
N GLY A 38 10.04 -16.69 -12.64
CA GLY A 38 10.22 -15.31 -12.21
C GLY A 38 9.87 -15.13 -10.73
N THR A 39 10.23 -13.98 -10.17
CA THR A 39 9.92 -13.62 -8.78
C THR A 39 9.12 -12.32 -8.73
N ILE A 40 7.98 -12.34 -8.06
CA ILE A 40 7.17 -11.15 -7.80
C ILE A 40 7.62 -10.58 -6.46
N VAL A 41 8.11 -9.35 -6.45
CA VAL A 41 8.49 -8.64 -5.23
C VAL A 41 7.47 -7.54 -4.96
N ASN A 42 6.76 -7.65 -3.85
CA ASN A 42 5.86 -6.60 -3.39
C ASN A 42 6.54 -5.71 -2.36
N ILE A 43 6.52 -4.40 -2.60
CA ILE A 43 7.04 -3.39 -1.69
C ILE A 43 5.88 -2.80 -0.90
N GLY A 44 5.86 -3.08 0.40
CA GLY A 44 4.91 -2.52 1.35
C GLY A 44 5.54 -1.55 2.34
N SER A 45 4.68 -0.87 3.09
CA SER A 45 5.05 0.06 4.16
C SER A 45 4.75 -0.48 5.56
N ILE A 46 5.54 -0.09 6.56
CA ILE A 46 5.25 -0.30 7.99
C ILE A 46 3.90 0.28 8.40
N ASP A 47 3.38 1.25 7.65
CA ASP A 47 2.07 1.87 7.85
C ASP A 47 0.90 0.89 7.67
N GLY A 48 1.13 -0.24 6.97
CA GLY A 48 0.17 -1.35 6.89
C GLY A 48 0.09 -2.20 8.16
N ILE A 49 1.04 -2.03 9.09
CA ILE A 49 1.10 -2.75 10.37
C ILE A 49 0.80 -1.80 11.53
N VAL A 50 1.47 -0.64 11.56
CA VAL A 50 1.37 0.35 12.64
C VAL A 50 0.66 1.60 12.11
N PRO A 51 -0.48 2.01 12.70
CA PRO A 51 -1.22 3.16 12.21
C PRO A 51 -0.42 4.46 12.35
N HIS A 52 -0.14 5.11 11.22
CA HIS A 52 0.39 6.47 11.20
C HIS A 52 -0.73 7.50 11.34
N LEU A 53 -0.68 8.33 12.39
CA LEU A 53 -1.76 9.24 12.82
C LEU A 53 -1.83 10.56 11.99
N ASN A 54 -0.74 10.96 11.35
CA ASN A 54 -0.61 12.28 10.71
C ASN A 54 -1.02 12.28 9.22
N GLY A 55 -2.33 12.24 8.94
CA GLY A 55 -2.85 12.48 7.57
C GLY A 55 -2.47 11.40 6.54
N ALA A 56 -2.01 10.24 7.01
CA ALA A 56 -1.65 9.06 6.23
C ALA A 56 -2.64 7.90 6.40
N THR A 57 -3.77 8.10 7.11
CA THR A 57 -4.82 7.09 7.36
C THR A 57 -5.24 6.30 6.13
N LEU A 58 -5.22 6.94 4.95
CA LEU A 58 -5.60 6.33 3.67
C LEU A 58 -4.56 5.35 3.13
N HIS A 59 -3.28 5.65 3.35
CA HIS A 59 -2.18 4.79 2.95
C HIS A 59 -2.17 3.51 3.80
N ASN A 60 -2.38 3.63 5.11
CA ASN A 60 -2.41 2.51 6.05
C ASN A 60 -3.37 1.39 5.60
N ALA A 61 -4.59 1.77 5.19
CA ALA A 61 -5.60 0.80 4.76
C ALA A 61 -5.21 0.09 3.45
N THR A 62 -4.64 0.82 2.48
CA THR A 62 -4.17 0.23 1.22
C THR A 62 -3.03 -0.76 1.43
N GLU A 63 -2.08 -0.41 2.30
CA GLU A 63 -0.90 -1.22 2.61
C GLU A 63 -1.30 -2.48 3.39
N ALA A 64 -2.17 -2.35 4.40
CA ALA A 64 -2.68 -3.50 5.13
C ALA A 64 -3.43 -4.50 4.22
N GLY A 65 -4.27 -3.99 3.32
CA GLY A 65 -4.96 -4.80 2.32
C GLY A 65 -3.99 -5.48 1.35
N LEU A 66 -2.97 -4.75 0.89
CA LEU A 66 -1.95 -5.27 -0.01
C LEU A 66 -1.14 -6.38 0.65
N HIS A 67 -0.77 -6.21 1.92
CA HIS A 67 -0.03 -7.23 2.68
C HIS A 67 -0.85 -8.51 2.82
N HIS A 68 -2.12 -8.38 3.18
CA HIS A 68 -2.97 -9.55 3.38
C HIS A 68 -3.23 -10.31 2.08
N TRP A 69 -3.54 -9.59 1.00
CA TRP A 69 -3.70 -10.19 -0.32
C TRP A 69 -2.42 -10.86 -0.81
N PHE A 70 -1.26 -10.22 -0.63
CA PHE A 70 0.01 -10.78 -1.08
C PHE A 70 0.42 -12.04 -0.30
N ASN A 71 0.04 -12.15 0.97
CA ASN A 71 0.21 -13.39 1.73
C ASN A 71 -0.60 -14.55 1.13
N THR A 72 -1.83 -14.30 0.66
CA THR A 72 -2.61 -15.29 -0.08
C THR A 72 -1.90 -15.69 -1.37
N LEU A 73 -1.40 -14.70 -2.13
CA LEU A 73 -0.65 -14.95 -3.36
C LEU A 73 0.61 -15.78 -3.12
N HIS A 74 1.28 -15.60 -1.97
CA HIS A 74 2.43 -16.40 -1.60
C HIS A 74 2.10 -17.87 -1.47
N VAL A 75 0.94 -18.22 -0.91
CA VAL A 75 0.48 -19.61 -0.82
C VAL A 75 0.14 -20.18 -2.21
N GLU A 76 -0.48 -19.37 -3.07
CA GLU A 76 -0.90 -19.80 -4.40
C GLU A 76 0.27 -19.97 -5.39
N MET A 77 1.32 -19.16 -5.26
CA MET A 77 2.42 -19.08 -6.22
C MET A 77 3.79 -19.44 -5.61
N ALA A 78 3.86 -20.02 -4.40
CA ALA A 78 5.12 -20.37 -3.76
C ALA A 78 6.00 -21.26 -4.66
N PRO A 79 7.34 -21.02 -4.73
CA PRO A 79 8.13 -20.04 -3.98
C PRO A 79 8.40 -18.71 -4.71
N SER A 80 7.59 -18.35 -5.72
CA SER A 80 7.88 -17.25 -6.66
C SER A 80 7.54 -15.84 -6.17
N THR A 81 7.29 -15.63 -4.88
CA THR A 81 6.84 -14.33 -4.35
C THR A 81 7.61 -13.93 -3.09
N ILE A 82 7.96 -12.64 -2.99
CA ILE A 82 8.68 -12.04 -1.88
C ILE A 82 7.95 -10.76 -1.46
N GLN A 83 7.69 -10.63 -0.16
CA GLN A 83 7.14 -9.41 0.41
C GLN A 83 8.23 -8.66 1.19
N VAL A 84 8.40 -7.38 0.91
CA VAL A 84 9.32 -6.49 1.62
C VAL A 84 8.50 -5.40 2.30
N ILE A 85 8.61 -5.29 3.62
CA ILE A 85 7.95 -4.22 4.38
C ILE A 85 9.03 -3.23 4.80
N SER A 86 8.95 -2.02 4.25
CA SER A 86 9.92 -0.95 4.49
C SER A 86 9.45 0.00 5.60
N GLY A 87 10.40 0.49 6.39
CA GLY A 87 10.19 1.63 7.28
C GLY A 87 10.35 2.95 6.52
N GLU A 88 10.73 4.01 7.24
CA GLU A 88 11.02 5.29 6.60
C GLU A 88 12.30 5.21 5.77
N VAL A 89 12.22 5.63 4.50
CA VAL A 89 13.34 5.69 3.55
C VAL A 89 13.36 7.08 2.94
N ASP A 90 14.53 7.73 2.92
CA ASP A 90 14.68 9.07 2.31
C ASP A 90 14.44 8.99 0.81
N THR A 91 13.19 9.30 0.45
CA THR A 91 12.69 9.37 -0.92
C THR A 91 11.86 10.65 -1.08
N ASN A 92 11.36 10.89 -2.28
CA ASN A 92 10.43 11.97 -2.52
C ASN A 92 8.96 11.61 -2.24
N VAL A 93 8.67 10.39 -1.72
CA VAL A 93 7.28 9.92 -1.53
C VAL A 93 6.49 10.79 -0.54
N LEU A 94 7.18 11.31 0.47
CA LEU A 94 6.64 12.24 1.46
C LEU A 94 6.74 13.70 1.02
N LYS A 95 7.56 14.05 0.02
CA LYS A 95 7.85 15.45 -0.39
C LYS A 95 6.75 16.08 -1.27
N ARG A 96 5.52 15.53 -1.28
CA ARG A 96 4.43 16.10 -2.09
C ARG A 96 3.98 17.43 -1.45
N LYS A 97 3.97 18.51 -2.25
CA LYS A 97 3.67 19.92 -1.90
C LYS A 97 2.35 20.23 -1.16
N ASN A 98 1.56 19.24 -0.74
CA ASN A 98 0.25 19.39 -0.08
C ASN A 98 0.23 18.94 1.39
N ASP A 99 1.38 18.81 2.05
CA ASP A 99 1.46 18.42 3.47
C ASP A 99 0.80 19.43 4.44
N ALA A 100 0.47 20.64 3.96
CA ALA A 100 -0.31 21.63 4.71
C ALA A 100 -1.70 21.12 5.16
N HIS A 101 -2.26 20.07 4.52
CA HIS A 101 -3.56 19.48 4.87
C HIS A 101 -3.47 18.19 5.71
N ARG A 102 -2.26 17.75 6.08
CA ARG A 102 -2.03 16.56 6.91
C ARG A 102 -1.90 16.86 8.41
N GLN A 103 -2.20 18.09 8.82
CA GLN A 103 -2.26 18.42 10.25
C GLN A 103 -3.56 17.89 10.87
N LEU A 104 -3.46 17.41 12.11
CA LEU A 104 -4.61 17.12 12.94
C LEU A 104 -5.27 18.46 13.32
N PRO A 105 -6.61 18.56 13.33
CA PRO A 105 -7.29 19.76 13.81
C PRO A 105 -6.90 20.03 15.27
N GLU A 106 -6.53 21.27 15.60
CA GLU A 106 -6.24 21.65 16.98
C GLU A 106 -7.46 21.37 17.88
N GLY A 107 -7.26 20.62 18.98
CA GLY A 107 -8.27 20.43 20.02
C GLY A 107 -9.16 19.18 19.91
N LYS A 108 -8.86 18.22 19.02
CA LYS A 108 -9.52 16.90 19.05
C LYS A 108 -8.49 15.81 19.37
N SER A 109 -8.49 15.37 20.62
CA SER A 109 -7.80 14.18 21.12
C SER A 109 -8.77 13.28 21.86
#